data_AF-A0A9D1HNH3-F1
#
_entry.id   AF-A0A9D1HNH3-F1
#
_cell.length_a   1.000
_cell.length_b   1.000
_cell.length_c   1.000
_cell.angle_alpha   90.00
_cell.angle_beta   90.00
_cell.angle_gamma   90.00
#
_symmetry.space_group_name_H-M   'P 1'
#
loop_
_entity.id
_entity.type
_entity.pdbx_description
1 polymer ?
#
loop_
_entity_poly.entity_id
_entity_poly.type
_entity_poly.pdbx_seq_one_letter_code
_entity_poly.pdbx_strand_id
1 'polypeptide(L)' 'MEDEKKLETLYMELGKAYYEGRFEDPLPELLPYFDAITKLRAPQDDNVFCPNCGSKIKPGATFCGNCGYHLK' A
#
# COMPACT_ATOMS: atom_id res chain seq x y z
N MET A 1 -8.77 0.00 16.73
CA MET A 1 -9.23 1.32 17.21
C MET A 1 -8.12 2.39 17.17
N GLU A 2 -6.86 2.09 17.51
CA GLU A 2 -5.77 3.10 17.40
C GLU A 2 -5.42 3.47 15.95
N ASP A 3 -5.29 2.47 15.08
CA ASP A 3 -4.98 2.69 13.65
C ASP A 3 -6.12 3.41 12.92
N GLU A 4 -7.36 3.18 13.35
CA GLU A 4 -8.55 3.86 12.82
C GLU A 4 -8.53 5.35 13.15
N LYS A 5 -8.18 5.73 14.38
CA LYS A 5 -7.99 7.13 14.79
C LYS A 5 -6.83 7.80 14.04
N LYS A 6 -5.72 7.08 13.84
CA LYS A 6 -4.58 7.57 13.05
C LYS A 6 -4.98 7.82 11.60
N LEU A 7 -5.76 6.89 11.03
CA LEU A 7 -6.27 7.00 9.67
C LEU A 7 -7.22 8.18 9.50
N GLU A 8 -8.15 8.38 10.44
CA GLU A 8 -9.04 9.55 10.48
C GLU A 8 -8.23 10.86 10.54
N THR A 9 -7.24 10.91 11.43
CA THR A 9 -6.36 12.08 11.58
C THR A 9 -5.62 12.41 10.27
N LEU A 10 -5.04 11.41 9.60
CA LEU A 10 -4.34 11.60 8.33
C LEU A 10 -5.26 12.08 7.22
N TYR A 11 -6.51 11.60 7.17
CA TYR A 11 -7.49 12.11 6.22
C TYR A 11 -7.83 13.58 6.46
N MET A 12 -7.98 13.98 7.73
CA MET A 12 -8.23 15.38 8.09
C MET A 12 -7.04 16.27 7.72
N GLU A 13 -5.82 15.85 8.03
CA GLU A 13 -4.60 16.59 7.73
C GLU A 13 -4.38 16.73 6.22
N LEU A 14 -4.57 15.66 5.45
CA LEU A 14 -4.51 15.69 3.98
C LEU A 14 -5.50 16.69 3.40
N GLY A 15 -6.77 16.64 3.84
CA GLY A 15 -7.81 17.55 3.35
C GLY A 15 -7.52 19.01 3.69
N LYS A 16 -7.02 19.26 4.90
CA LYS A 16 -6.56 20.59 5.33
C LYS A 16 -5.41 21.09 4.46
N ALA A 17 -4.38 20.27 4.26
CA ALA A 17 -3.21 20.62 3.44
C ALA A 17 -3.62 20.93 1.99
N TYR A 18 -4.51 20.13 1.41
CA TYR A 18 -5.05 20.37 0.07
C TYR A 18 -5.79 21.72 -0.02
N TYR A 19 -6.70 21.99 0.91
CA TYR A 19 -7.50 23.21 0.90
C TYR A 19 -6.66 24.47 1.14
N GLU A 20 -5.79 24.45 2.14
CA GLU A 20 -4.96 25.60 2.53
C GLU A 20 -3.80 25.85 1.55
N GLY A 21 -3.26 24.80 0.94
CA GLY A 21 -2.15 24.90 0.00
C GLY A 21 -2.53 25.56 -1.33
N ARG A 22 -3.83 25.65 -1.66
CA ARG A 22 -4.36 26.26 -2.89
C ARG A 22 -3.60 25.81 -4.14
N PHE A 23 -3.26 24.52 -4.18
CA PHE A 23 -2.47 23.94 -5.26
C PHE A 23 -3.28 23.90 -6.55
N GLU A 24 -2.67 24.30 -7.67
CA GLU A 24 -3.19 23.98 -9.02
C GLU A 24 -2.84 22.53 -9.39
N ASP A 25 -1.64 22.08 -8.99
CA ASP A 25 -1.21 20.69 -9.02
C ASP A 25 -0.70 20.29 -7.62
N PRO A 26 -1.49 19.55 -6.83
CA PRO A 26 -1.19 19.22 -5.42
C PRO A 26 -0.12 18.14 -5.23
N LEU A 27 0.37 17.55 -6.32
CA LEU A 27 1.50 16.62 -6.29
C LEU A 27 2.75 17.38 -6.74
N PRO A 28 3.89 17.29 -6.03
CA PRO A 28 4.32 16.22 -5.13
C PRO A 28 4.05 16.41 -3.62
N GLU A 29 3.53 17.55 -3.18
CA GLU A 29 3.47 17.94 -1.76
C GLU A 29 2.58 17.02 -0.91
N LEU A 30 1.54 16.44 -1.51
CA LEU A 30 0.63 15.54 -0.80
C LEU A 30 1.05 14.07 -0.78
N LEU A 31 2.13 13.70 -1.50
CA LEU A 31 2.64 12.31 -1.54
C LEU A 31 2.84 11.68 -0.16
N PRO A 32 3.43 12.37 0.85
CA PRO A 32 3.66 11.77 2.16
C PRO A 32 2.36 11.34 2.86
N TYR A 33 1.28 12.09 2.68
CA TYR A 33 -0.03 11.74 3.25
C TYR A 33 -0.61 10.51 2.56
N PHE A 34 -0.51 10.42 1.23
CA PHE A 34 -0.96 9.25 0.48
C PHE A 34 -0.16 7.99 0.85
N ASP A 35 1.14 8.10 1.04
CA ASP A 35 1.99 6.98 1.46
C ASP A 35 1.61 6.50 2.88
N ALA A 36 1.39 7.43 3.81
CA ALA A 36 0.98 7.11 5.18
C ALA A 36 -0.40 6.44 5.22
N ILE A 37 -1.37 6.97 4.47
CA ILE A 37 -2.71 6.39 4.35
C ILE A 37 -2.64 5.01 3.69
N THR A 38 -1.86 4.87 2.62
CA THR A 38 -1.63 3.59 1.94
C THR A 38 -1.05 2.57 2.90
N LYS A 39 -0.05 2.94 3.70
CA LYS A 39 0.56 2.03 4.68
C LYS A 39 -0.41 1.56 5.76
N LEU A 40 -1.34 2.42 6.20
CA LEU A 40 -2.35 2.08 7.21
C LEU A 40 -3.54 1.30 6.63
N ARG A 41 -3.94 1.59 5.38
CA ARG A 41 -5.05 0.92 4.70
C ARG A 41 -4.64 -0.31 3.91
N ALA A 42 -3.37 -0.44 3.57
CA ALA A 42 -2.90 -1.58 2.81
C ALA A 42 -3.36 -2.83 3.57
N PRO A 43 -4.11 -3.74 2.92
CA PRO A 43 -4.13 -5.09 3.44
C PRO A 43 -2.67 -5.48 3.62
N GLN A 44 -2.32 -6.09 4.75
CA GLN A 44 -0.99 -6.68 4.95
C GLN A 44 -0.85 -7.74 3.85
N ASP A 45 -0.37 -7.29 2.70
CA ASP A 45 -0.44 -8.05 1.48
C ASP A 45 0.80 -8.92 1.51
N ASP A 46 0.68 -10.03 2.24
CA ASP A 46 1.60 -11.18 2.20
C ASP A 46 1.54 -11.87 0.82
N ASN A 47 1.22 -11.12 -0.22
CA ASN A 47 1.22 -11.56 -1.60
C ASN A 47 2.66 -11.74 -2.02
N VAL A 48 3.13 -12.95 -1.79
CA VAL A 48 4.36 -13.42 -2.39
C VAL A 48 4.07 -13.66 -3.88
N PHE A 49 4.96 -13.19 -4.75
CA PHE A 49 4.88 -13.43 -6.19
C PHE A 49 6.00 -14.38 -6.61
N CYS A 50 5.71 -15.24 -7.59
CA CYS A 50 6.71 -16.15 -8.14
C CYS A 50 7.81 -15.35 -8.86
N PRO A 51 9.10 -15.56 -8.56
CA PRO A 51 10.19 -14.82 -9.20
C PRO A 51 10.38 -15.18 -10.67
N ASN A 52 9.89 -16.33 -11.11
CA ASN A 52 10.03 -16.80 -12.50
C ASN A 52 8.92 -16.27 -13.43
N CYS A 53 7.68 -16.18 -12.95
CA CYS A 53 6.53 -15.83 -13.81
C CYS A 53 5.65 -14.68 -13.29
N GLY A 54 5.96 -14.11 -12.11
CA GLY A 54 5.20 -13.01 -11.52
C GLY A 54 3.81 -13.37 -11.00
N SER A 55 3.41 -14.65 -11.05
CA SER A 55 2.10 -15.07 -10.53
C SER A 55 2.06 -15.04 -9.01
N LYS A 56 0.93 -14.63 -8.43
CA LYS A 56 0.70 -14.67 -6.98
C LYS A 56 0.79 -16.11 -6.46
N ILE A 57 1.56 -16.30 -5.40
CA ILE A 57 1.79 -17.59 -4.73
C ILE A 57 1.45 -17.48 -3.25
N LYS A 58 1.05 -18.61 -2.65
CA LYS A 58 0.79 -18.65 -1.20
C LYS A 58 2.13 -18.57 -0.45
N PRO A 59 2.23 -17.83 0.67
CA PRO A 59 3.38 -17.89 1.55
C PRO A 59 3.73 -19.34 1.92
N GLY A 60 5.01 -19.71 1.80
CA GLY A 60 5.49 -21.06 2.12
C GLY A 60 5.22 -22.14 1.06
N ALA A 61 4.71 -21.79 -0.12
CA ALA A 61 4.58 -22.73 -1.23
C ALA A 61 5.95 -23.28 -1.69
N THR A 62 6.08 -24.59 -1.87
CA THR A 62 7.31 -25.24 -2.36
C THR A 62 7.47 -25.08 -3.88
N PHE A 63 6.37 -25.02 -4.62
CA PHE A 63 6.35 -24.84 -6.07
C PHE A 63 5.32 -23.80 -6.48
N CYS A 64 5.56 -23.12 -7.61
CA CYS A 64 4.57 -22.24 -8.22
C CYS A 64 3.46 -23.07 -8.89
N GLY A 65 2.22 -22.88 -8.45
CA GLY A 65 1.06 -23.56 -9.05
C GLY A 65 0.74 -23.14 -10.50
N ASN A 66 1.35 -22.06 -10.99
CA ASN A 66 1.14 -21.58 -12.37
C ASN A 66 2.24 -22.08 -13.34
N CYS A 67 3.52 -22.04 -12.94
CA CYS A 67 4.63 -22.36 -13.84
C CYS A 67 5.52 -23.53 -13.38
N GLY A 68 5.26 -24.12 -12.21
CA GLY A 68 6.03 -25.24 -11.67
C GLY A 68 7.40 -24.88 -11.07
N TYR A 69 7.78 -23.59 -11.03
CA TYR A 69 9.06 -23.15 -10.46
C TYR A 69 9.22 -23.56 -8.99
N HIS A 70 10.39 -24.09 -8.61
CA HIS A 70 10.71 -24.47 -7.23
C HIS A 70 11.09 -23.24 -6.41
N LEU A 71 10.32 -22.95 -5.36
CA LEU A 71 10.41 -21.73 -4.56
C LEU A 71 11.24 -21.88 -3.27
N LYS A 72 11.53 -23.11 -2.87
CA LYS A 72 12.19 -23.44 -1.58
C LYS A 72 13.61 -23.93 -1.78
#